data_AF-A0A562Q0Y3-F1
#
_entry.id   AF-A0A562Q0Y3-F1
#
_cell.length_a   1.000
_cell.length_b   1.000
_cell.length_c   1.000
_cell.angle_alpha   90.00
_cell.angle_beta   90.00
_cell.angle_gamma   90.00
#
_symmetry.space_group_name_H-M   'P 1'
#
loop_
_entity.id
_entity.type
_entity.pdbx_description
1 polymer ?
#
loop_
_entity_poly.entity_id
_entity_poly.type
_entity_poly.pdbx_seq_one_letter_code
_entity_poly.pdbx_strand_id
1 'polypeptide(L)'
;MVYRRRDFDGNGRADIPVSSPWGLGLLTFDGSTITSPVMAANGTRFGGWLLNSADNRFDLIGDFDGDGRAEMLVTSPWGIALLRKEGGSFTPVVMAANGTRFGGWLLNTADNRFGPIGDFDGDGHDEILVTSPWGIGIFKLSGSTFTVPMMAANGTRFANWPINTAEDRYSAVGDLDGDGREELVVTSSWGLGVFRLSNGAFQVPVMSPNGTRFGGWLLNTGDNHIVTVTDFDGGGRSEIVITSPWGLGVLEMSGATLNAKMMAPNGTRFGDWLLNTLDNRIIAAADMDGDGRNELFVASPWGIGVLKYTGTSFTSTMLAPNGTRFGGWLLNTADNRFDAVADFTGDGRADVLVTSPWGLGILRLAGPTMEAATMAPNGTRFGGWLLNTADNRFEIGEQTVRLHLKILTDPTVGVATMVRSMQRVYEAVGLRVHHVSTERLDLPALNDVDVGGCTLGSTTGEQNDLFAHRNNAWGTDVVVYLVRSTVPVYNGCASHPAGQPGAVVASIATEWTLGHEVGHVLGLRHVDDNNRLMTGNGTSNITNPPPDLISTEVNTMRASTLSFAT
;
A
#
# COMPACT_ATOMS: atom_id res chain seq x y z
N MET A 1 -16.01 1.21 11.20
CA MET A 1 -15.07 0.89 12.30
C MET A 1 -13.60 1.20 11.94
N VAL A 2 -13.33 2.19 11.07
CA VAL A 2 -11.96 2.44 10.52
C VAL A 2 -11.04 3.18 11.51
N TYR A 3 -11.60 3.97 12.43
CA TYR A 3 -10.86 4.84 13.36
C TYR A 3 -10.01 4.15 14.41
N ARG A 4 -10.43 2.96 14.87
CA ARG A 4 -9.82 2.30 16.03
C ARG A 4 -8.63 1.42 15.68
N ARG A 5 -8.40 1.15 14.39
CA ARG A 5 -7.31 0.26 13.93
C ARG A 5 -5.90 0.77 14.27
N ARG A 6 -5.74 1.91 14.95
CA ARG A 6 -4.45 2.50 15.32
C ARG A 6 -4.40 3.01 16.75
N ASP A 7 -5.38 2.72 17.58
CA ASP A 7 -5.37 3.12 19.00
C ASP A 7 -4.65 2.05 19.83
N PHE A 8 -3.33 2.18 20.03
CA PHE A 8 -2.55 1.16 20.74
C PHE A 8 -2.64 1.27 22.26
N ASP A 9 -3.09 2.41 22.79
CA ASP A 9 -3.18 2.64 24.24
C ASP A 9 -4.61 2.66 24.79
N GLY A 10 -5.62 2.60 23.90
CA GLY A 10 -7.04 2.53 24.22
C GLY A 10 -7.63 3.87 24.66
N ASN A 11 -7.02 4.99 24.29
CA ASN A 11 -7.46 6.32 24.71
C ASN A 11 -8.52 6.95 23.76
N GLY A 12 -8.87 6.25 22.67
CA GLY A 12 -9.81 6.70 21.65
C GLY A 12 -9.20 7.57 20.56
N ARG A 13 -7.87 7.79 20.56
CA ARG A 13 -7.12 8.51 19.52
C ARG A 13 -6.26 7.53 18.76
N ALA A 14 -6.11 7.78 17.47
CA ALA A 14 -5.14 7.05 16.68
C ALA A 14 -3.71 7.44 17.08
N ASP A 15 -2.84 6.44 17.15
CA ASP A 15 -1.40 6.59 17.28
C ASP A 15 -0.72 6.47 15.92
N ILE A 16 0.52 6.95 15.85
CA ILE A 16 1.32 7.00 14.63
C ILE A 16 2.56 6.14 14.84
N PRO A 17 2.55 4.87 14.43
CA PRO A 17 3.78 4.08 14.45
C PRO A 17 4.75 4.61 13.40
N VAL A 18 6.01 4.69 13.79
CA VAL A 18 7.08 5.24 12.97
C VAL A 18 8.27 4.30 12.97
N SER A 19 8.82 3.99 11.80
CA SER A 19 10.09 3.25 11.70
C SER A 19 11.15 4.08 10.99
N SER A 20 12.41 3.77 11.24
CA SER A 20 13.57 4.37 10.56
C SER A 20 14.73 3.39 10.55
N PRO A 21 15.85 3.69 9.86
CA PRO A 21 17.08 2.90 9.97
C PRO A 21 17.63 2.79 11.40
N TRP A 22 17.18 3.65 12.33
CA TRP A 22 17.54 3.56 13.73
C TRP A 22 16.69 2.52 14.50
N GLY A 23 15.41 2.37 14.18
CA GLY A 23 14.52 1.47 14.90
C GLY A 23 13.03 1.73 14.68
N LEU A 24 12.24 1.47 15.73
CA LEU A 24 10.77 1.57 15.74
C LEU A 24 10.33 2.47 16.89
N GLY A 25 9.30 3.28 16.65
CA GLY A 25 8.64 4.08 17.67
C GLY A 25 7.13 4.09 17.48
N LEU A 26 6.45 4.59 18.49
CA LEU A 26 5.04 4.97 18.44
C LEU A 26 4.97 6.43 18.86
N LEU A 27 4.31 7.26 18.04
CA LEU A 27 4.05 8.66 18.34
C LEU A 27 2.58 8.86 18.67
N THR A 28 2.29 9.77 19.60
CA THR A 28 0.92 10.06 20.03
C THR A 28 0.70 11.56 20.06
N PHE A 29 -0.53 11.98 19.73
CA PHE A 29 -0.94 13.37 19.76
C PHE A 29 -1.94 13.62 20.89
N ASP A 30 -1.52 14.40 21.90
CA ASP A 30 -2.34 14.68 23.09
C ASP A 30 -3.35 15.83 22.91
N GLY A 31 -3.49 16.33 21.67
CA GLY A 31 -4.28 17.52 21.34
C GLY A 31 -3.46 18.81 21.30
N SER A 32 -2.19 18.80 21.72
CA SER A 32 -1.30 19.96 21.68
C SER A 32 0.09 19.63 21.14
N THR A 33 0.65 18.49 21.51
CA THR A 33 2.01 18.08 21.15
C THR A 33 2.07 16.63 20.71
N ILE A 34 3.03 16.33 19.84
CA ILE A 34 3.37 14.95 19.50
C ILE A 34 4.47 14.50 20.47
N THR A 35 4.23 13.38 21.15
CA THR A 35 5.22 12.71 21.98
C THR A 35 5.51 11.31 21.46
N SER A 36 6.52 10.64 21.99
CA SER A 36 6.82 9.25 21.64
C SER A 36 6.81 8.39 22.91
N PRO A 37 5.68 7.74 23.24
CA PRO A 37 5.61 6.85 24.39
C PRO A 37 6.40 5.56 24.22
N VAL A 38 6.67 5.13 22.99
CA VAL A 38 7.49 3.94 22.71
C VAL A 38 8.59 4.30 21.75
N MET A 39 9.82 3.91 22.08
CA MET A 39 10.96 3.95 21.18
C MET A 39 11.90 2.79 21.45
N ALA A 40 12.32 2.13 20.39
CA ALA A 40 13.23 1.01 20.44
C ALA A 40 14.23 1.12 19.30
N ALA A 41 15.51 1.16 19.64
CA ALA A 41 16.57 1.06 18.64
C ALA A 41 16.66 -0.37 18.09
N ASN A 42 17.17 -0.52 16.87
CA ASN A 42 17.56 -1.83 16.34
C ASN A 42 18.47 -2.58 17.34
N GLY A 43 18.21 -3.88 17.49
CA GLY A 43 18.82 -4.72 18.53
C GLY A 43 18.02 -4.80 19.84
N THR A 44 16.99 -3.97 20.02
CA THR A 44 16.06 -4.08 21.15
C THR A 44 15.26 -5.38 21.05
N ARG A 45 14.99 -6.03 22.19
CA ARG A 45 14.14 -7.22 22.25
C ARG A 45 12.74 -6.87 22.77
N PHE A 46 11.71 -7.21 21.99
CA PHE A 46 10.32 -7.24 22.43
C PHE A 46 10.00 -8.67 22.88
N GLY A 47 10.31 -8.98 24.14
CA GLY A 47 10.32 -10.36 24.61
C GLY A 47 11.30 -11.23 23.79
N GLY A 48 10.76 -12.19 23.03
CA GLY A 48 11.55 -13.05 22.15
C GLY A 48 11.94 -12.42 20.81
N TRP A 49 11.20 -11.41 20.35
CA TRP A 49 11.40 -10.79 19.04
C TRP A 49 12.58 -9.83 19.08
N LEU A 50 13.48 -9.90 18.09
CA LEU A 50 14.59 -8.97 17.93
C LEU A 50 14.24 -7.92 16.88
N LEU A 51 14.12 -6.66 17.29
CA LEU A 51 13.86 -5.56 16.38
C LEU A 51 15.05 -5.34 15.44
N ASN A 52 14.78 -5.37 14.14
CA ASN A 52 15.71 -4.95 13.10
C ASN A 52 14.94 -4.34 11.93
N SER A 53 14.86 -3.01 11.84
CA SER A 53 14.12 -2.32 10.78
C SER A 53 14.63 -2.56 9.36
N ALA A 54 15.83 -3.15 9.19
CA ALA A 54 16.34 -3.55 7.89
C ALA A 54 15.64 -4.79 7.32
N ASP A 55 15.21 -5.73 8.17
CA ASP A 55 14.58 -7.00 7.75
C ASP A 55 13.18 -7.22 8.34
N ASN A 56 12.77 -6.40 9.31
CA ASN A 56 11.41 -6.38 9.84
C ASN A 56 10.52 -5.57 8.89
N ARG A 57 9.33 -6.07 8.62
CA ARG A 57 8.24 -5.34 7.96
C ARG A 57 7.12 -5.12 8.97
N PHE A 58 6.60 -3.90 9.00
CA PHE A 58 5.53 -3.46 9.90
C PHE A 58 4.32 -3.21 9.01
N ASP A 59 3.49 -4.23 8.84
CA ASP A 59 2.59 -4.32 7.68
C ASP A 59 1.15 -4.00 8.08
N LEU A 60 0.59 -4.73 9.04
CA LEU A 60 -0.84 -4.66 9.39
C LEU A 60 -1.03 -4.12 10.81
N ILE A 61 -2.09 -3.35 11.00
CA ILE A 61 -2.50 -2.84 12.31
C ILE A 61 -4.01 -3.04 12.45
N GLY A 62 -4.43 -3.69 13.52
CA GLY A 62 -5.82 -4.04 13.83
C GLY A 62 -5.97 -4.51 15.27
N ASP A 63 -7.21 -4.71 15.70
CA ASP A 63 -7.54 -5.26 17.03
C ASP A 63 -7.64 -6.78 16.92
N PHE A 64 -6.51 -7.47 17.06
CA PHE A 64 -6.45 -8.91 16.80
C PHE A 64 -6.85 -9.73 18.03
N ASP A 65 -6.73 -9.16 19.23
CA ASP A 65 -7.07 -9.83 20.49
C ASP A 65 -8.42 -9.41 21.11
N GLY A 66 -9.13 -8.49 20.46
CA GLY A 66 -10.51 -8.10 20.76
C GLY A 66 -10.64 -7.21 21.99
N ASP A 67 -9.53 -6.64 22.50
CA ASP A 67 -9.52 -5.81 23.70
C ASP A 67 -9.87 -4.33 23.44
N GLY A 68 -10.08 -3.97 22.17
CA GLY A 68 -10.37 -2.62 21.72
C GLY A 68 -9.13 -1.78 21.42
N ARG A 69 -7.93 -2.35 21.53
CA ARG A 69 -6.65 -1.72 21.19
C ARG A 69 -6.05 -2.36 19.96
N ALA A 70 -5.14 -1.62 19.34
CA ALA A 70 -4.43 -2.07 18.16
C ALA A 70 -3.17 -2.87 18.52
N GLU A 71 -2.95 -3.97 17.80
CA GLU A 71 -1.65 -4.62 17.66
C GLU A 71 -1.09 -4.42 16.26
N MET A 72 0.23 -4.59 16.16
CA MET A 72 0.96 -4.53 14.91
C MET A 72 1.47 -5.91 14.52
N LEU A 73 1.11 -6.37 13.32
CA LEU A 73 1.78 -7.52 12.70
C LEU A 73 3.16 -7.10 12.19
N VAL A 74 4.17 -7.79 12.70
CA VAL A 74 5.56 -7.66 12.27
C VAL A 74 6.01 -8.96 11.62
N THR A 75 6.57 -8.87 10.41
CA THR A 75 7.13 -10.01 9.69
C THR A 75 8.63 -9.85 9.51
N SER A 76 9.37 -10.97 9.49
CA SER A 76 10.81 -10.98 9.22
C SER A 76 11.22 -12.31 8.57
N PRO A 77 12.50 -12.47 8.14
CA PRO A 77 13.00 -13.76 7.69
C PRO A 77 12.93 -14.87 8.75
N TRP A 78 12.82 -14.52 10.03
CA TRP A 78 12.64 -15.51 11.10
C TRP A 78 11.20 -16.01 11.17
N GLY A 79 10.19 -15.15 10.94
CA GLY A 79 8.78 -15.50 11.12
C GLY A 79 7.89 -14.27 11.32
N ILE A 80 6.84 -14.42 12.13
CA ILE A 80 5.86 -13.36 12.42
C ILE A 80 5.71 -13.11 13.92
N ALA A 81 5.24 -11.91 14.28
CA ALA A 81 4.78 -11.55 15.62
C ALA A 81 3.60 -10.57 15.54
N LEU A 82 2.64 -10.68 16.47
CA LEU A 82 1.75 -9.56 16.78
C LEU A 82 2.31 -8.84 18.01
N LEU A 83 2.58 -7.55 17.87
CA LEU A 83 3.14 -6.71 18.92
C LEU A 83 2.07 -5.76 19.43
N ARG A 84 1.78 -5.83 20.73
CA ARG A 84 0.93 -4.86 21.42
C ARG A 84 1.76 -3.86 22.20
N LYS A 85 1.22 -2.66 22.43
CA LYS A 85 1.85 -1.68 23.31
C LYS A 85 1.59 -2.02 24.77
N GLU A 86 2.66 -2.08 25.56
CA GLU A 86 2.57 -2.17 27.02
C GLU A 86 3.51 -1.15 27.66
N GLY A 87 2.93 -0.19 28.39
CA GLY A 87 3.69 0.92 28.98
C GLY A 87 4.49 1.67 27.92
N GLY A 88 5.81 1.70 28.08
CA GLY A 88 6.76 2.33 27.16
C GLY A 88 7.48 1.38 26.20
N SER A 89 6.93 0.18 25.95
CA SER A 89 7.50 -0.81 25.04
C SER A 89 6.43 -1.54 24.22
N PHE A 90 6.89 -2.35 23.28
CA PHE A 90 6.07 -3.36 22.62
C PHE A 90 6.30 -4.74 23.25
N THR A 91 5.25 -5.53 23.33
CA THR A 91 5.31 -6.92 23.80
C THR A 91 4.61 -7.84 22.81
N PRO A 92 5.15 -9.04 22.54
CA PRO A 92 4.51 -9.97 21.63
C PRO A 92 3.32 -10.64 22.29
N VAL A 93 2.17 -10.61 21.61
CA VAL A 93 0.98 -11.42 21.96
C VAL A 93 1.14 -12.84 21.42
N VAL A 94 1.71 -12.96 20.22
CA VAL A 94 2.10 -14.23 19.59
C VAL A 94 3.41 -14.04 18.83
N MET A 95 4.20 -15.09 18.75
CA MET A 95 5.36 -15.20 17.86
C MET A 95 5.41 -16.60 17.27
N ALA A 96 5.74 -16.68 15.98
CA ALA A 96 5.93 -17.96 15.32
C ALA A 96 7.07 -17.87 14.31
N ALA A 97 8.01 -18.79 14.42
CA ALA A 97 9.08 -18.96 13.46
C ALA A 97 8.55 -19.59 12.16
N ASN A 98 9.21 -19.31 11.05
CA ASN A 98 9.02 -20.06 9.80
C ASN A 98 9.15 -21.57 10.07
N GLY A 99 8.27 -22.35 9.44
CA GLY A 99 8.12 -23.78 9.71
C GLY A 99 7.13 -24.14 10.82
N THR A 100 6.62 -23.15 11.57
CA THR A 100 5.51 -23.38 12.52
C THR A 100 4.25 -23.81 11.77
N ARG A 101 3.54 -24.80 12.32
CA ARG A 101 2.26 -25.25 11.77
C ARG A 101 1.08 -24.68 12.54
N PHE A 102 0.16 -24.05 11.84
CA PHE A 102 -1.14 -23.65 12.37
C PHE A 102 -2.21 -24.55 11.74
N GLY A 103 -2.51 -25.65 12.42
CA GLY A 103 -3.28 -26.74 11.83
C GLY A 103 -2.58 -27.29 10.59
N GLY A 104 -3.24 -27.20 9.44
CA GLY A 104 -2.69 -27.64 8.15
C GLY A 104 -1.72 -26.65 7.51
N TRP A 105 -1.74 -25.37 7.89
CA TRP A 105 -0.91 -24.34 7.27
C TRP A 105 0.53 -24.38 7.79
N LEU A 106 1.50 -24.26 6.89
CA LEU A 106 2.91 -24.13 7.23
C LEU A 106 3.36 -22.69 7.02
N LEU A 107 3.70 -21.99 8.10
CA LEU A 107 4.14 -20.59 8.02
C LEU A 107 5.46 -20.49 7.26
N ASN A 108 5.50 -19.63 6.24
CA ASN A 108 6.72 -19.26 5.55
C ASN A 108 6.64 -17.80 5.06
N THR A 109 7.24 -16.86 5.79
CA THR A 109 7.20 -15.44 5.44
C THR A 109 7.87 -15.09 4.09
N ALA A 110 8.66 -16.00 3.51
CA ALA A 110 9.23 -15.78 2.17
C ALA A 110 8.16 -15.77 1.07
N ASP A 111 7.15 -16.64 1.18
CA ASP A 111 6.11 -16.84 0.17
C ASP A 111 4.68 -16.54 0.68
N ASN A 112 4.50 -16.42 1.99
CA ASN A 112 3.25 -15.98 2.59
C ASN A 112 3.12 -14.46 2.42
N ARG A 113 1.91 -14.02 2.13
CA ARG A 113 1.50 -12.60 2.15
C ARG A 113 0.37 -12.47 3.14
N PHE A 114 0.40 -11.40 3.92
CA PHE A 114 -0.54 -11.14 4.99
C PHE A 114 -1.38 -9.92 4.60
N GLY A 115 -2.68 -9.99 4.86
CA GLY A 115 -3.62 -8.95 4.51
C GLY A 115 -4.53 -9.31 3.31
N PRO A 116 -5.68 -8.64 3.17
CA PRO A 116 -6.21 -7.63 4.10
C PRO A 116 -6.65 -8.24 5.45
N ILE A 117 -6.95 -7.37 6.42
CA ILE A 117 -7.51 -7.73 7.73
C ILE A 117 -8.94 -7.24 7.88
N GLY A 118 -9.74 -7.97 8.64
CA GLY A 118 -11.11 -7.58 9.02
C GLY A 118 -11.77 -8.61 9.95
N ASP A 119 -12.85 -8.21 10.60
CA ASP A 119 -13.68 -9.10 11.44
C ASP A 119 -14.56 -9.99 10.56
N PHE A 120 -13.97 -11.07 10.04
CA PHE A 120 -14.61 -11.93 9.04
C PHE A 120 -15.67 -12.84 9.67
N ASP A 121 -15.53 -13.17 10.95
CA ASP A 121 -16.49 -14.04 11.66
C ASP A 121 -17.48 -13.31 12.60
N GLY A 122 -17.30 -12.01 12.81
CA GLY A 122 -18.22 -11.11 13.51
C GLY A 122 -18.12 -11.19 15.02
N ASP A 123 -16.96 -11.57 15.57
CA ASP A 123 -16.76 -11.70 17.01
C ASP A 123 -15.99 -10.54 17.64
N GLY A 124 -15.68 -9.51 16.85
CA GLY A 124 -14.99 -8.30 17.29
C GLY A 124 -13.46 -8.38 17.23
N HIS A 125 -12.87 -9.47 16.73
CA HIS A 125 -11.44 -9.58 16.46
C HIS A 125 -11.18 -9.40 14.97
N ASP A 126 -10.12 -8.66 14.62
CA ASP A 126 -9.63 -8.64 13.25
C ASP A 126 -8.93 -9.99 12.93
N GLU A 127 -9.33 -10.63 11.84
CA GLU A 127 -8.62 -11.76 11.24
C GLU A 127 -7.72 -11.34 10.08
N ILE A 128 -6.72 -12.16 9.77
CA ILE A 128 -5.76 -11.91 8.69
C ILE A 128 -6.02 -12.88 7.53
N LEU A 129 -6.27 -12.37 6.33
CA LEU A 129 -6.12 -13.19 5.14
C LEU A 129 -4.62 -13.47 4.90
N VAL A 130 -4.28 -14.74 4.76
CA VAL A 130 -2.93 -15.17 4.39
C VAL A 130 -2.99 -15.88 3.04
N THR A 131 -2.17 -15.43 2.09
CA THR A 131 -2.04 -16.06 0.78
C THR A 131 -0.63 -16.62 0.59
N SER A 132 -0.51 -17.70 -0.19
CA SER A 132 0.76 -18.33 -0.55
C SER A 132 0.66 -18.98 -1.94
N PRO A 133 1.75 -19.46 -2.53
CA PRO A 133 1.70 -20.27 -3.75
C PRO A 133 0.85 -21.54 -3.62
N TRP A 134 0.64 -22.03 -2.39
CA TRP A 134 -0.22 -23.18 -2.14
C TRP A 134 -1.72 -22.82 -2.17
N GLY A 135 -2.11 -21.65 -1.65
CA GLY A 135 -3.51 -21.26 -1.52
C GLY A 135 -3.73 -20.16 -0.49
N ILE A 136 -4.91 -20.12 0.12
CA ILE A 136 -5.35 -19.08 1.07
C ILE A 136 -5.72 -19.66 2.43
N GLY A 137 -5.63 -18.83 3.48
CA GLY A 137 -6.13 -19.14 4.81
C GLY A 137 -6.56 -17.88 5.56
N ILE A 138 -7.50 -18.03 6.49
CA ILE A 138 -7.88 -16.98 7.45
C ILE A 138 -7.22 -17.29 8.77
N PHE A 139 -6.38 -16.40 9.27
CA PHE A 139 -5.67 -16.54 10.54
C PHE A 139 -6.39 -15.74 11.60
N LYS A 140 -6.75 -16.40 12.69
CA LYS A 140 -7.41 -15.80 13.86
C LYS A 140 -6.54 -16.00 15.08
N LEU A 141 -6.26 -14.92 15.82
CA LEU A 141 -5.59 -15.03 17.11
C LEU A 141 -6.53 -15.72 18.11
N SER A 142 -6.03 -16.72 18.82
CA SER A 142 -6.79 -17.46 19.83
C SER A 142 -5.89 -17.76 21.01
N GLY A 143 -6.00 -16.93 22.06
CA GLY A 143 -5.06 -16.95 23.17
C GLY A 143 -3.66 -16.52 22.69
N SER A 144 -2.66 -17.38 22.90
CA SER A 144 -1.26 -17.07 22.54
C SER A 144 -0.79 -17.76 21.23
N THR A 145 -1.72 -18.11 20.34
CA THR A 145 -1.41 -18.75 19.04
C THR A 145 -2.42 -18.34 17.98
N PHE A 146 -2.08 -18.53 16.70
CA PHE A 146 -3.06 -18.48 15.62
C PHE A 146 -3.79 -19.82 15.47
N THR A 147 -5.08 -19.72 15.15
CA THR A 147 -5.88 -20.77 14.53
C THR A 147 -6.16 -20.39 13.09
N VAL A 148 -6.47 -21.38 12.25
CA VAL A 148 -6.77 -21.18 10.82
C VAL A 148 -8.20 -21.69 10.55
N PRO A 149 -9.24 -20.93 10.92
CA PRO A 149 -10.64 -21.35 10.77
C PRO A 149 -11.06 -21.69 9.34
N MET A 150 -10.34 -21.17 8.34
CA MET A 150 -10.54 -21.55 6.95
C MET A 150 -9.19 -21.66 6.24
N MET A 151 -9.01 -22.73 5.46
CA MET A 151 -7.89 -22.86 4.53
C MET A 151 -8.32 -23.58 3.25
N ALA A 152 -7.78 -23.15 2.11
CA ALA A 152 -8.07 -23.74 0.82
C ALA A 152 -6.85 -23.69 -0.11
N ALA A 153 -6.55 -24.81 -0.75
CA ALA A 153 -5.51 -24.88 -1.77
C ALA A 153 -5.98 -24.18 -3.06
N ASN A 154 -5.05 -23.68 -3.86
CA ASN A 154 -5.31 -23.22 -5.22
C ASN A 154 -6.08 -24.30 -6.02
N GLY A 155 -7.07 -23.85 -6.80
CA GLY A 155 -8.01 -24.71 -7.52
C GLY A 155 -9.23 -25.15 -6.71
N THR A 156 -9.25 -24.95 -5.37
CA THR A 156 -10.46 -25.14 -4.56
C THR A 156 -11.55 -24.18 -5.05
N ARG A 157 -12.76 -24.71 -5.24
CA ARG A 157 -13.89 -23.95 -5.74
C ARG A 157 -14.80 -23.51 -4.60
N PHE A 158 -15.01 -22.20 -4.48
CA PHE A 158 -16.09 -21.63 -3.70
C PHE A 158 -17.21 -21.23 -4.66
N ALA A 159 -18.30 -22.02 -4.64
CA ALA A 159 -19.27 -22.04 -5.74
C ALA A 159 -18.58 -22.26 -7.10
N ASN A 160 -18.68 -21.29 -8.02
CA ASN A 160 -18.05 -21.36 -9.33
C ASN A 160 -16.68 -20.68 -9.42
N TRP A 161 -16.16 -20.09 -8.33
CA TRP A 161 -14.88 -19.41 -8.31
C TRP A 161 -13.76 -20.36 -7.90
N PRO A 162 -12.84 -20.74 -8.80
CA PRO A 162 -11.62 -21.43 -8.41
C PRO A 162 -10.62 -20.42 -7.85
N ILE A 163 -10.21 -20.59 -6.59
CA ILE A 163 -9.15 -19.74 -6.03
C ILE A 163 -7.84 -19.96 -6.78
N ASN A 164 -7.19 -18.86 -7.13
CA ASN A 164 -5.86 -18.84 -7.72
C ASN A 164 -5.10 -17.62 -7.17
N THR A 165 -4.26 -17.83 -6.16
CA THR A 165 -3.46 -16.75 -5.54
C THR A 165 -2.48 -16.06 -6.49
N ALA A 166 -2.22 -16.60 -7.69
CA ALA A 166 -1.43 -15.93 -8.71
C ALA A 166 -2.24 -14.94 -9.59
N GLU A 167 -3.57 -15.06 -9.61
CA GLU A 167 -4.48 -14.22 -10.42
C GLU A 167 -5.45 -13.39 -9.58
N ASP A 168 -5.91 -13.95 -8.46
CA ASP A 168 -6.84 -13.32 -7.54
C ASP A 168 -6.17 -12.16 -6.80
N ARG A 169 -6.88 -11.03 -6.74
CA ARG A 169 -6.52 -9.84 -5.99
C ARG A 169 -7.51 -9.65 -4.85
N TYR A 170 -6.98 -9.63 -3.64
CA TYR A 170 -7.73 -9.51 -2.39
C TYR A 170 -7.59 -8.06 -1.90
N SER A 171 -8.57 -7.21 -2.23
CA SER A 171 -8.31 -5.77 -2.35
C SER A 171 -8.96 -4.88 -1.29
N ALA A 172 -10.13 -5.24 -0.77
CA ALA A 172 -10.82 -4.43 0.23
C ALA A 172 -11.76 -5.31 1.06
N VAL A 173 -12.03 -4.87 2.29
CA VAL A 173 -12.93 -5.53 3.24
C VAL A 173 -13.95 -4.53 3.79
N GLY A 174 -15.13 -5.03 4.15
CA GLY A 174 -16.13 -4.29 4.91
C GLY A 174 -17.47 -5.01 4.93
N ASP A 175 -18.34 -4.63 5.86
CA ASP A 175 -19.68 -5.22 6.01
C ASP A 175 -20.59 -4.78 4.85
N LEU A 176 -20.67 -5.59 3.79
CA LEU A 176 -21.40 -5.26 2.57
C LEU A 176 -22.88 -5.66 2.68
N ASP A 177 -23.20 -6.67 3.48
CA ASP A 177 -24.57 -7.19 3.61
C ASP A 177 -25.32 -6.71 4.88
N GLY A 178 -24.60 -6.07 5.80
CA GLY A 178 -25.10 -5.41 7.00
C GLY A 178 -25.34 -6.37 8.17
N ASP A 179 -24.65 -7.51 8.22
CA ASP A 179 -24.78 -8.51 9.28
C ASP A 179 -23.79 -8.33 10.44
N GLY A 180 -22.89 -7.34 10.33
CA GLY A 180 -21.82 -7.07 11.29
C GLY A 180 -20.53 -7.87 11.05
N ARG A 181 -20.44 -8.67 9.99
CA ARG A 181 -19.21 -9.35 9.55
C ARG A 181 -18.65 -8.62 8.34
N GLU A 182 -17.34 -8.57 8.21
CA GLU A 182 -16.73 -7.97 7.03
C GLU A 182 -16.64 -9.00 5.88
N GLU A 183 -17.03 -8.59 4.67
CA GLU A 183 -16.83 -9.36 3.45
C GLU A 183 -15.55 -8.94 2.71
N LEU A 184 -14.95 -9.88 2.02
CA LEU A 184 -13.77 -9.66 1.18
C LEU A 184 -14.15 -9.50 -0.29
N VAL A 185 -13.74 -8.38 -0.90
CA VAL A 185 -13.89 -8.16 -2.35
C VAL A 185 -12.66 -8.69 -3.09
N VAL A 186 -12.90 -9.67 -3.96
CA VAL A 186 -11.89 -10.36 -4.76
C VAL A 186 -12.10 -10.05 -6.24
N THR A 187 -11.03 -9.71 -6.94
CA THR A 187 -11.05 -9.57 -8.41
C THR A 187 -10.05 -10.52 -9.06
N SER A 188 -10.33 -11.00 -10.26
CA SER A 188 -9.42 -11.84 -11.04
C SER A 188 -9.55 -11.54 -12.53
N SER A 189 -8.83 -12.27 -13.37
CA SER A 189 -8.97 -12.24 -14.83
C SER A 189 -10.41 -12.58 -15.30
N TRP A 190 -11.16 -13.32 -14.48
CA TRP A 190 -12.52 -13.74 -14.77
C TRP A 190 -13.57 -12.68 -14.43
N GLY A 191 -13.41 -11.95 -13.32
CA GLY A 191 -14.41 -10.98 -12.86
C GLY A 191 -14.24 -10.60 -11.40
N LEU A 192 -15.35 -10.28 -10.73
CA LEU A 192 -15.42 -9.82 -9.34
C LEU A 192 -16.28 -10.78 -8.49
N GLY A 193 -15.80 -11.10 -7.29
CA GLY A 193 -16.52 -11.85 -6.28
C GLY A 193 -16.55 -11.14 -4.92
N VAL A 194 -17.63 -11.33 -4.17
CA VAL A 194 -17.71 -10.94 -2.75
C VAL A 194 -17.69 -12.23 -1.94
N PHE A 195 -16.72 -12.36 -1.03
CA PHE A 195 -16.46 -13.55 -0.24
C PHE A 195 -16.86 -13.29 1.21
N ARG A 196 -17.69 -14.17 1.76
CA ARG A 196 -18.18 -14.12 3.13
C ARG A 196 -17.75 -15.36 3.89
N LEU A 197 -17.14 -15.21 5.07
CA LEU A 197 -16.78 -16.34 5.91
C LEU A 197 -18.01 -16.83 6.70
N SER A 198 -18.37 -18.09 6.52
CA SER A 198 -19.49 -18.71 7.22
C SER A 198 -19.19 -20.16 7.55
N ASN A 199 -19.31 -20.51 8.84
CA ASN A 199 -19.11 -21.88 9.34
C ASN A 199 -17.75 -22.50 8.90
N GLY A 200 -16.68 -21.72 8.91
CA GLY A 200 -15.32 -22.19 8.56
C GLY A 200 -15.07 -22.36 7.05
N ALA A 201 -15.94 -21.84 6.19
CA ALA A 201 -15.75 -21.84 4.74
C ALA A 201 -16.17 -20.52 4.11
N PHE A 202 -15.57 -20.16 2.97
CA PHE A 202 -16.07 -19.04 2.18
C PHE A 202 -17.34 -19.41 1.42
N GLN A 203 -18.32 -18.53 1.50
CA GLN A 203 -19.42 -18.41 0.55
C GLN A 203 -19.15 -17.23 -0.37
N VAL A 204 -19.65 -17.31 -1.60
CA VAL A 204 -19.46 -16.24 -2.60
C VAL A 204 -20.83 -15.72 -3.04
N PRO A 205 -21.52 -14.92 -2.21
CA PRO A 205 -22.88 -14.45 -2.47
C PRO A 205 -23.01 -13.61 -3.74
N VAL A 206 -21.96 -12.88 -4.13
CA VAL A 206 -21.90 -12.14 -5.41
C VAL A 206 -20.80 -12.73 -6.27
N MET A 207 -21.12 -13.04 -7.52
CA MET A 207 -20.15 -13.51 -8.49
C MET A 207 -20.48 -12.94 -9.88
N SER A 208 -19.64 -12.04 -10.36
CA SER A 208 -19.89 -11.25 -11.56
C SER A 208 -18.75 -11.41 -12.57
N PRO A 209 -18.94 -12.15 -13.67
CA PRO A 209 -17.93 -12.23 -14.72
C PRO A 209 -17.72 -10.87 -15.39
N ASN A 210 -16.54 -10.66 -15.98
CA ASN A 210 -16.30 -9.53 -16.87
C ASN A 210 -17.37 -9.45 -17.97
N GLY A 211 -17.84 -8.24 -18.24
CA GLY A 211 -19.01 -7.97 -19.09
C GLY A 211 -20.34 -7.87 -18.34
N THR A 212 -20.39 -8.22 -17.04
CA THR A 212 -21.56 -7.98 -16.19
C THR A 212 -21.83 -6.49 -16.05
N ARG A 213 -23.10 -6.10 -15.99
CA ARG A 213 -23.51 -4.71 -15.76
C ARG A 213 -24.08 -4.53 -14.36
N PHE A 214 -23.53 -3.56 -13.62
CA PHE A 214 -24.08 -3.07 -12.35
C PHE A 214 -24.87 -1.80 -12.65
N GLY A 215 -26.11 -1.97 -13.10
CA GLY A 215 -26.86 -0.90 -13.74
C GLY A 215 -26.16 -0.45 -15.04
N GLY A 216 -25.64 0.78 -15.07
CA GLY A 216 -24.90 1.30 -16.22
C GLY A 216 -23.41 0.91 -16.27
N TRP A 217 -22.82 0.53 -15.14
CA TRP A 217 -21.40 0.26 -15.02
C TRP A 217 -21.08 -1.09 -15.64
N LEU A 218 -20.13 -1.13 -16.59
CA LEU A 218 -19.68 -2.37 -17.21
C LEU A 218 -18.43 -2.87 -16.49
N LEU A 219 -18.55 -4.02 -15.82
CA LEU A 219 -17.42 -4.63 -15.14
C LEU A 219 -16.37 -5.13 -16.14
N ASN A 220 -15.14 -4.66 -15.98
CA ASN A 220 -13.95 -5.21 -16.63
C ASN A 220 -12.76 -5.12 -15.69
N THR A 221 -12.45 -6.19 -14.95
CA THR A 221 -11.34 -6.23 -13.98
C THR A 221 -9.94 -6.06 -14.60
N GLY A 222 -9.83 -6.03 -15.93
CA GLY A 222 -8.60 -5.62 -16.62
C GLY A 222 -8.30 -4.12 -16.49
N ASP A 223 -9.32 -3.28 -16.32
CA ASP A 223 -9.16 -1.83 -16.16
C ASP A 223 -10.00 -1.23 -15.02
N ASN A 224 -10.82 -2.04 -14.34
CA ASN A 224 -11.57 -1.66 -13.16
C ASN A 224 -10.76 -1.94 -11.89
N HIS A 225 -10.76 -0.99 -10.95
CA HIS A 225 -10.02 -1.09 -9.70
C HIS A 225 -10.94 -0.81 -8.51
N ILE A 226 -10.92 -1.72 -7.54
CA ILE A 226 -11.55 -1.51 -6.25
C ILE A 226 -10.62 -0.59 -5.44
N VAL A 227 -11.15 0.55 -5.05
CA VAL A 227 -10.39 1.59 -4.35
C VAL A 227 -10.52 1.43 -2.84
N THR A 228 -11.75 1.28 -2.36
CA THR A 228 -12.06 1.13 -0.94
C THR A 228 -13.46 0.55 -0.77
N VAL A 229 -13.73 0.00 0.41
CA VAL A 229 -15.04 -0.48 0.83
C VAL A 229 -15.37 0.20 2.15
N THR A 230 -16.44 0.99 2.19
CA THR A 230 -16.84 1.71 3.41
C THR A 230 -18.26 2.23 3.34
N ASP A 231 -18.87 2.51 4.49
CA ASP A 231 -20.19 3.14 4.62
C ASP A 231 -20.16 4.64 4.27
N PHE A 232 -20.60 5.00 3.06
CA PHE A 232 -20.68 6.39 2.59
C PHE A 232 -22.02 7.06 2.90
N ASP A 233 -23.06 6.28 3.17
CA ASP A 233 -24.42 6.82 3.35
C ASP A 233 -24.91 6.80 4.82
N GLY A 234 -24.12 6.21 5.71
CA GLY A 234 -24.40 6.07 7.14
C GLY A 234 -25.43 4.99 7.44
N GLY A 235 -25.67 4.08 6.49
CA GLY A 235 -26.67 3.02 6.59
C GLY A 235 -26.21 1.79 7.37
N GLY A 236 -24.94 1.75 7.79
CA GLY A 236 -24.30 0.61 8.44
C GLY A 236 -23.84 -0.49 7.47
N ARG A 237 -24.12 -0.33 6.17
CA ARG A 237 -23.57 -1.18 5.11
C ARG A 237 -22.48 -0.41 4.37
N SER A 238 -21.46 -1.13 3.97
CA SER A 238 -20.39 -0.58 3.17
C SER A 238 -20.74 -0.59 1.69
N GLU A 239 -20.32 0.46 0.98
CA GLU A 239 -20.29 0.48 -0.48
C GLU A 239 -18.88 0.25 -1.01
N ILE A 240 -18.80 -0.28 -2.22
CA ILE A 240 -17.57 -0.47 -2.98
C ILE A 240 -17.33 0.74 -3.87
N VAL A 241 -16.21 1.43 -3.68
CA VAL A 241 -15.74 2.43 -4.64
C VAL A 241 -14.91 1.75 -5.71
N ILE A 242 -15.32 1.94 -6.96
CA ILE A 242 -14.67 1.35 -8.13
C ILE A 242 -14.28 2.46 -9.11
N THR A 243 -13.10 2.34 -9.72
CA THR A 243 -12.64 3.26 -10.77
C THR A 243 -12.32 2.50 -12.04
N SER A 244 -12.35 3.19 -13.16
CA SER A 244 -11.87 2.73 -14.46
C SER A 244 -11.34 3.92 -15.26
N PRO A 245 -10.72 3.71 -16.44
CA PRO A 245 -10.39 4.80 -17.36
C PRO A 245 -11.60 5.65 -17.79
N TRP A 246 -12.83 5.11 -17.65
CA TRP A 246 -14.05 5.86 -17.92
C TRP A 246 -14.41 6.83 -16.80
N GLY A 247 -14.17 6.47 -15.53
CA GLY A 247 -14.54 7.30 -14.38
C GLY A 247 -14.65 6.54 -13.07
N LEU A 248 -15.55 7.00 -12.20
CA LEU A 248 -15.74 6.51 -10.82
C LEU A 248 -17.17 5.98 -10.62
N GLY A 249 -17.31 4.91 -9.85
CA GLY A 249 -18.58 4.33 -9.44
C GLY A 249 -18.62 4.02 -7.94
N VAL A 250 -19.83 4.06 -7.38
CA VAL A 250 -20.14 3.57 -6.02
C VAL A 250 -21.14 2.43 -6.17
N LEU A 251 -20.75 1.23 -5.77
CA LEU A 251 -21.56 0.02 -5.87
C LEU A 251 -22.07 -0.40 -4.49
N GLU A 252 -23.34 -0.77 -4.41
CA GLU A 252 -23.97 -1.33 -3.23
C GLU A 252 -24.34 -2.79 -3.47
N MET A 253 -24.14 -3.63 -2.46
CA MET A 253 -24.59 -5.01 -2.48
C MET A 253 -26.09 -5.10 -2.18
N SER A 254 -26.82 -5.78 -3.07
CA SER A 254 -28.24 -6.06 -2.90
C SER A 254 -28.51 -7.53 -3.22
N GLY A 255 -28.65 -8.33 -2.15
CA GLY A 255 -28.76 -9.78 -2.26
C GLY A 255 -27.55 -10.38 -2.95
N ALA A 256 -27.75 -11.10 -4.05
CA ALA A 256 -26.70 -11.73 -4.83
C ALA A 256 -26.12 -10.85 -5.96
N THR A 257 -26.37 -9.54 -5.93
CA THR A 257 -25.99 -8.60 -7.01
C THR A 257 -25.32 -7.35 -6.46
N LEU A 258 -24.55 -6.67 -7.31
CA LEU A 258 -24.08 -5.30 -7.08
C LEU A 258 -24.86 -4.33 -7.96
N ASN A 259 -25.26 -3.20 -7.40
CA ASN A 259 -25.92 -2.12 -8.12
C ASN A 259 -25.10 -0.84 -8.00
N ALA A 260 -24.89 -0.13 -9.10
CA ALA A 260 -24.24 1.18 -9.04
C ALA A 260 -25.24 2.22 -8.51
N LYS A 261 -25.04 2.70 -7.27
CA LYS A 261 -25.78 3.84 -6.72
C LYS A 261 -25.34 5.16 -7.35
N MET A 262 -24.11 5.20 -7.86
CA MET A 262 -23.56 6.37 -8.52
C MET A 262 -22.55 5.95 -9.59
N MET A 263 -22.53 6.68 -10.70
CA MET A 263 -21.53 6.57 -11.75
C MET A 263 -21.23 7.96 -12.29
N ALA A 264 -19.96 8.30 -12.41
CA ALA A 264 -19.50 9.56 -12.94
C ALA A 264 -18.38 9.34 -13.96
N PRO A 265 -18.58 9.72 -15.24
CA PRO A 265 -17.47 9.74 -16.18
C PRO A 265 -16.42 10.78 -15.78
N ASN A 266 -15.19 10.59 -16.23
CA ASN A 266 -14.16 11.63 -16.20
C ASN A 266 -14.69 12.93 -16.83
N GLY A 267 -14.36 14.06 -16.20
CA GLY A 267 -14.92 15.38 -16.50
C GLY A 267 -16.19 15.73 -15.70
N THR A 268 -16.75 14.80 -14.93
CA THR A 268 -17.84 15.11 -13.99
C THR A 268 -17.34 16.02 -12.86
N ARG A 269 -18.18 16.96 -12.43
CA ARG A 269 -17.89 17.86 -11.31
C ARG A 269 -18.53 17.37 -10.01
N PHE A 270 -17.72 17.23 -8.96
CA PHE A 270 -18.18 16.99 -7.59
C PHE A 270 -18.02 18.29 -6.79
N GLY A 271 -19.02 19.17 -6.88
CA GLY A 271 -18.82 20.58 -6.55
C GLY A 271 -17.84 21.20 -7.56
N ASP A 272 -16.79 21.86 -7.09
CA ASP A 272 -15.76 22.45 -7.98
C ASP A 272 -14.64 21.47 -8.35
N TRP A 273 -14.57 20.29 -7.71
CA TRP A 273 -13.60 19.26 -8.07
C TRP A 273 -13.97 18.62 -9.41
N LEU A 274 -13.00 18.56 -10.33
CA LEU A 274 -13.16 17.90 -11.62
C LEU A 274 -12.62 16.46 -11.52
N LEU A 275 -13.50 15.47 -11.62
CA LEU A 275 -13.12 14.07 -11.62
C LEU A 275 -12.24 13.76 -12.82
N ASN A 276 -11.06 13.22 -12.55
CA ASN A 276 -10.19 12.62 -13.56
C ASN A 276 -9.44 11.44 -12.95
N THR A 277 -9.90 10.20 -13.19
CA THR A 277 -9.26 8.98 -12.67
C THR A 277 -7.84 8.74 -13.21
N LEU A 278 -7.35 9.57 -14.15
CA LEU A 278 -5.95 9.58 -14.60
C LEU A 278 -5.00 10.20 -13.58
N ASP A 279 -5.42 11.23 -12.86
CA ASP A 279 -4.55 11.99 -11.96
C ASP A 279 -5.16 12.20 -10.55
N ASN A 280 -6.42 11.82 -10.36
CA ASN A 280 -7.07 11.83 -9.07
C ASN A 280 -6.68 10.56 -8.31
N ARG A 281 -5.99 10.76 -7.20
CA ARG A 281 -5.71 9.75 -6.21
C ARG A 281 -6.74 9.83 -5.10
N ILE A 282 -7.53 8.78 -4.91
CA ILE A 282 -8.31 8.59 -3.70
C ILE A 282 -7.35 8.04 -2.65
N ILE A 283 -7.13 8.82 -1.59
CA ILE A 283 -6.16 8.53 -0.54
C ILE A 283 -6.78 7.59 0.49
N ALA A 284 -7.96 7.95 0.98
CA ALA A 284 -8.66 7.26 2.04
C ALA A 284 -10.15 7.62 2.00
N ALA A 285 -10.94 6.88 2.77
CA ALA A 285 -12.33 7.19 3.05
C ALA A 285 -12.60 7.12 4.55
N ALA A 286 -13.10 8.20 5.14
CA ALA A 286 -13.38 8.33 6.56
C ALA A 286 -14.36 9.51 6.79
N ASP A 287 -15.22 9.41 7.79
CA ASP A 287 -16.02 10.49 8.39
C ASP A 287 -15.09 11.59 8.96
N MET A 288 -14.84 12.60 8.13
CA MET A 288 -13.98 13.75 8.43
C MET A 288 -14.79 14.92 8.98
N ASP A 289 -16.10 14.98 8.70
CA ASP A 289 -16.96 16.05 9.20
C ASP A 289 -17.75 15.72 10.48
N GLY A 290 -17.74 14.45 10.90
CA GLY A 290 -18.28 13.94 12.15
C GLY A 290 -19.78 13.62 12.10
N ASP A 291 -20.35 13.38 10.91
CA ASP A 291 -21.77 13.10 10.74
C ASP A 291 -22.12 11.60 10.66
N GLY A 292 -21.12 10.73 10.83
CA GLY A 292 -21.26 9.28 10.78
C GLY A 292 -21.24 8.70 9.37
N ARG A 293 -20.95 9.50 8.33
CA ARG A 293 -20.79 9.05 6.95
C ARG A 293 -19.36 9.29 6.51
N ASN A 294 -18.80 8.35 5.75
CA ASN A 294 -17.43 8.54 5.30
C ASN A 294 -17.34 9.47 4.09
N GLU A 295 -16.36 10.38 4.11
CA GLU A 295 -15.96 11.19 2.96
C GLU A 295 -14.75 10.60 2.24
N LEU A 296 -14.64 10.84 0.94
CA LEU A 296 -13.40 10.57 0.19
C LEU A 296 -12.41 11.72 0.39
N PHE A 297 -11.20 11.39 0.80
CA PHE A 297 -10.06 12.31 0.70
C PHE A 297 -9.32 12.07 -0.61
N VAL A 298 -9.26 13.08 -1.46
CA VAL A 298 -8.70 13.00 -2.81
C VAL A 298 -7.54 13.98 -3.00
N ALA A 299 -6.58 13.61 -3.83
CA ALA A 299 -5.47 14.45 -4.25
C ALA A 299 -5.29 14.37 -5.77
N SER A 300 -4.77 15.45 -6.37
CA SER A 300 -4.39 15.51 -7.78
C SER A 300 -3.22 16.49 -7.96
N PRO A 301 -2.66 16.64 -9.17
CA PRO A 301 -1.66 17.68 -9.45
C PRO A 301 -2.17 19.11 -9.21
N TRP A 302 -3.49 19.31 -9.17
CA TRP A 302 -4.08 20.61 -8.82
C TRP A 302 -4.05 20.88 -7.32
N GLY A 303 -4.31 19.88 -6.47
CA GLY A 303 -4.46 20.07 -5.02
C GLY A 303 -5.16 18.90 -4.34
N ILE A 304 -5.86 19.16 -3.23
CA ILE A 304 -6.63 18.15 -2.48
C ILE A 304 -8.10 18.52 -2.34
N GLY A 305 -8.92 17.53 -2.01
CA GLY A 305 -10.34 17.71 -1.71
C GLY A 305 -10.87 16.69 -0.71
N VAL A 306 -11.95 17.07 -0.02
CA VAL A 306 -12.81 16.17 0.74
C VAL A 306 -14.15 16.13 0.05
N LEU A 307 -14.56 14.94 -0.39
CA LEU A 307 -15.77 14.73 -1.18
C LEU A 307 -16.79 13.90 -0.40
N LYS A 308 -17.97 14.47 -0.17
CA LYS A 308 -19.07 13.85 0.57
C LYS A 308 -20.09 13.23 -0.37
N TYR A 309 -20.49 11.99 -0.10
CA TYR A 309 -21.50 11.30 -0.88
C TYR A 309 -22.91 11.81 -0.53
N THR A 310 -23.73 12.06 -1.54
CA THR A 310 -25.10 12.57 -1.39
C THR A 310 -26.18 11.54 -1.74
N GLY A 311 -25.80 10.27 -1.91
CA GLY A 311 -26.69 9.19 -2.34
C GLY A 311 -26.83 9.04 -3.86
N THR A 312 -26.43 10.05 -4.64
CA THR A 312 -26.50 10.00 -6.12
C THR A 312 -25.27 10.60 -6.80
N SER A 313 -24.48 11.40 -6.09
CA SER A 313 -23.23 12.01 -6.54
C SER A 313 -22.33 12.25 -5.33
N PHE A 314 -21.10 12.71 -5.57
CA PHE A 314 -20.33 13.42 -4.57
C PHE A 314 -20.53 14.93 -4.68
N THR A 315 -20.34 15.64 -3.57
CA THR A 315 -20.13 17.09 -3.50
C THR A 315 -18.80 17.37 -2.80
N SER A 316 -18.21 18.55 -3.00
CA SER A 316 -17.00 18.94 -2.28
C SER A 316 -17.33 19.63 -0.95
N THR A 317 -16.82 19.09 0.16
CA THR A 317 -16.86 19.73 1.49
C THR A 317 -15.69 20.70 1.66
N MET A 318 -14.52 20.35 1.13
CA MET A 318 -13.30 21.18 1.14
C MET A 318 -12.54 20.98 -0.15
N LEU A 319 -11.96 22.05 -0.68
CA LEU A 319 -11.05 22.02 -1.83
C LEU A 319 -9.90 22.99 -1.59
N ALA A 320 -8.68 22.56 -1.86
CA ALA A 320 -7.51 23.39 -1.71
C ALA A 320 -6.52 23.16 -2.85
N PRO A 321 -6.24 24.17 -3.69
CA PRO A 321 -5.18 24.06 -4.70
C PRO A 321 -3.80 24.04 -4.03
N ASN A 322 -2.81 23.50 -4.73
CA ASN A 322 -1.40 23.65 -4.39
C ASN A 322 -1.05 25.14 -4.18
N GLY A 323 -0.24 25.40 -3.15
CA GLY A 323 0.07 26.76 -2.67
C GLY A 323 -0.87 27.27 -1.57
N THR A 324 -1.97 26.57 -1.28
CA THR A 324 -2.82 26.88 -0.12
C THR A 324 -2.06 26.68 1.18
N ARG A 325 -2.32 27.55 2.17
CA ARG A 325 -1.75 27.43 3.51
C ARG A 325 -2.79 26.98 4.53
N PHE A 326 -2.50 25.91 5.25
CA PHE A 326 -3.26 25.46 6.43
C PHE A 326 -2.49 25.88 7.67
N GLY A 327 -2.72 27.13 8.10
CA GLY A 327 -1.84 27.81 9.05
C GLY A 327 -0.41 27.91 8.51
N GLY A 328 0.52 27.20 9.14
CA GLY A 328 1.93 27.14 8.74
C GLY A 328 2.22 26.17 7.59
N TRP A 329 1.38 25.16 7.38
CA TRP A 329 1.60 24.12 6.38
C TRP A 329 1.36 24.67 4.98
N LEU A 330 2.30 24.46 4.06
CA LEU A 330 2.13 24.80 2.65
C LEU A 330 1.77 23.55 1.87
N LEU A 331 0.54 23.51 1.34
CA LEU A 331 0.08 22.40 0.52
C LEU A 331 0.86 22.35 -0.80
N ASN A 332 1.48 21.21 -1.06
CA ASN A 332 2.07 20.88 -2.36
C ASN A 332 1.97 19.38 -2.60
N THR A 333 1.00 18.91 -3.39
CA THR A 333 0.77 17.47 -3.65
C THR A 333 1.95 16.77 -4.35
N ALA A 334 2.92 17.51 -4.88
CA ALA A 334 4.15 16.95 -5.45
C ALA A 334 5.19 16.50 -4.41
N ASP A 335 5.17 17.06 -3.20
CA ASP A 335 6.09 16.69 -2.11
C ASP A 335 5.39 16.39 -0.78
N ASN A 336 4.10 16.67 -0.67
CA ASN A 336 3.25 16.29 0.45
C ASN A 336 2.80 14.85 0.25
N ARG A 337 2.95 14.08 1.31
CA ARG A 337 2.60 12.68 1.41
C ARG A 337 1.49 12.59 2.43
N PHE A 338 0.32 12.16 1.98
CA PHE A 338 -0.83 11.95 2.86
C PHE A 338 -0.79 10.49 3.27
N ASP A 339 -0.45 10.26 4.52
CA ASP A 339 -0.19 8.94 5.09
C ASP A 339 -1.51 8.38 5.66
N ALA A 340 -1.63 8.23 6.97
CA ALA A 340 -2.85 7.74 7.62
C ALA A 340 -3.96 8.79 7.72
N VAL A 341 -5.22 8.35 7.59
CA VAL A 341 -6.41 9.14 7.90
C VAL A 341 -7.16 8.48 9.06
N ALA A 342 -7.18 9.13 10.22
CA ALA A 342 -7.76 8.60 11.46
C ALA A 342 -8.00 9.73 12.47
N ASP A 343 -8.73 9.46 13.55
CA ASP A 343 -9.02 10.46 14.60
C ASP A 343 -7.81 10.63 15.52
N PHE A 344 -6.87 11.49 15.14
CA PHE A 344 -5.68 11.79 15.93
C PHE A 344 -5.99 12.77 17.08
N THR A 345 -6.99 13.63 16.88
CA THR A 345 -7.40 14.69 17.81
C THR A 345 -8.35 14.22 18.91
N GLY A 346 -8.96 13.05 18.76
CA GLY A 346 -9.88 12.42 19.71
C GLY A 346 -11.24 13.09 19.78
N ASP A 347 -11.70 13.70 18.68
CA ASP A 347 -12.98 14.39 18.63
C ASP A 347 -14.04 13.71 17.76
N GLY A 348 -13.77 12.46 17.39
CA GLY A 348 -14.66 11.61 16.62
C GLY A 348 -14.63 11.88 15.12
N ARG A 349 -13.68 12.69 14.63
CA ARG A 349 -13.53 13.01 13.20
C ARG A 349 -12.17 12.55 12.70
N ALA A 350 -12.12 12.10 11.45
CA ALA A 350 -10.85 11.78 10.81
C ALA A 350 -10.03 13.04 10.55
N ASP A 351 -8.76 12.95 10.94
CA ASP A 351 -7.69 13.87 10.60
C ASP A 351 -6.74 13.20 9.60
N VAL A 352 -5.95 13.99 8.88
CA VAL A 352 -4.99 13.54 7.88
C VAL A 352 -3.57 13.74 8.41
N LEU A 353 -2.83 12.64 8.57
CA LEU A 353 -1.39 12.68 8.77
C LEU A 353 -0.73 13.05 7.43
N VAL A 354 0.05 14.12 7.44
CA VAL A 354 0.77 14.60 6.26
C VAL A 354 2.26 14.76 6.56
N THR A 355 3.10 14.30 5.64
CA THR A 355 4.54 14.50 5.68
C THR A 355 5.04 15.20 4.43
N SER A 356 6.16 15.91 4.53
CA SER A 356 6.83 16.57 3.42
C SER A 356 8.34 16.66 3.68
N PRO A 357 9.18 17.10 2.73
CA PRO A 357 10.59 17.38 2.99
C PRO A 357 10.83 18.41 4.11
N TRP A 358 9.82 19.22 4.44
CA TRP A 358 9.89 20.15 5.57
C TRP A 358 9.69 19.46 6.92
N GLY A 359 8.77 18.49 7.02
CA GLY A 359 8.42 17.86 8.29
C GLY A 359 7.08 17.12 8.27
N LEU A 360 6.42 17.04 9.43
CA LEU A 360 5.18 16.28 9.67
C LEU A 360 4.08 17.22 10.17
N GLY A 361 2.83 16.94 9.82
CA GLY A 361 1.65 17.65 10.33
C GLY A 361 0.42 16.74 10.44
N ILE A 362 -0.54 17.17 11.25
CA ILE A 362 -1.87 16.57 11.33
C ILE A 362 -2.87 17.65 10.91
N LEU A 363 -3.58 17.41 9.81
CA LEU A 363 -4.54 18.33 9.22
C LEU A 363 -5.96 17.84 9.49
N ARG A 364 -6.81 18.72 10.01
CA ARG A 364 -8.20 18.44 10.32
C ARG A 364 -9.12 19.23 9.42
N LEU A 365 -10.24 18.63 9.00
CA LEU A 365 -11.29 19.34 8.28
C LEU A 365 -11.96 20.40 9.16
N ALA A 366 -11.99 21.64 8.69
CA ALA A 366 -12.59 22.79 9.36
C ALA A 366 -13.47 23.59 8.39
N GLY A 367 -14.70 23.11 8.17
CA GLY A 367 -15.62 23.70 7.18
C GLY A 367 -15.05 23.56 5.76
N PRO A 368 -14.93 24.65 4.98
CA PRO A 368 -14.41 24.60 3.61
C PRO A 368 -12.87 24.61 3.51
N THR A 369 -12.14 24.43 4.62
CA THR A 369 -10.66 24.39 4.66
C THR A 369 -10.18 23.26 5.56
N MET A 370 -8.87 23.03 5.58
CA MET A 370 -8.19 22.27 6.63
C MET A 370 -7.54 23.22 7.65
N GLU A 371 -7.44 22.77 8.90
CA GLU A 371 -6.65 23.39 9.96
C GLU A 371 -5.52 22.43 10.38
N ALA A 372 -4.33 22.95 10.63
CA ALA A 372 -3.25 22.13 11.15
C ALA A 372 -3.35 22.01 12.68
N ALA A 373 -3.79 20.86 13.18
CA ALA A 373 -3.85 20.56 14.61
C ALA A 373 -2.44 20.54 15.24
N THR A 374 -1.45 20.09 14.48
CA THR A 374 -0.03 20.19 14.85
C THR A 374 0.86 20.14 13.62
N MET A 375 2.05 20.71 13.73
CA MET A 375 3.09 20.65 12.70
C MET A 375 4.46 20.71 13.36
N ALA A 376 5.41 19.97 12.80
CA ALA A 376 6.78 19.92 13.29
C ALA A 376 7.74 19.85 12.10
N PRO A 377 8.73 20.76 12.01
CA PRO A 377 9.79 20.62 11.01
C PRO A 377 10.70 19.44 11.34
N ASN A 378 11.38 18.91 10.32
CA ASN A 378 12.50 17.99 10.48
C ASN A 378 13.53 18.56 11.48
N GLY A 379 14.07 17.68 12.33
CA GLY A 379 14.91 18.05 13.46
C GLY A 379 14.14 18.28 14.77
N THR A 380 12.80 18.32 14.75
CA THR A 380 11.98 18.36 15.96
C THR A 380 12.11 17.05 16.74
N ARG A 381 12.09 17.13 18.08
CA ARG A 381 12.07 15.97 18.96
C ARG A 381 10.68 15.72 19.51
N PHE A 382 10.15 14.53 19.28
CA PHE A 382 8.92 14.03 19.91
C PHE A 382 9.29 13.17 21.11
N GLY A 383 9.51 13.82 22.26
CA GLY A 383 10.22 13.20 23.37
C GLY A 383 11.66 12.89 22.95
N GLY A 384 12.03 11.61 22.87
CA GLY A 384 13.36 11.21 22.40
C GLY A 384 13.45 10.95 20.89
N TRP A 385 12.34 10.83 20.18
CA TRP A 385 12.34 10.50 18.75
C TRP A 385 12.71 11.75 17.96
N LEU A 386 13.67 11.64 17.03
CA LEU A 386 14.07 12.75 16.16
C LEU A 386 13.34 12.63 14.83
N LEU A 387 12.47 13.60 14.54
CA LEU A 387 11.75 13.64 13.28
C LEU A 387 12.71 13.91 12.12
N ASN A 388 12.70 13.01 11.15
CA ASN A 388 13.35 13.19 9.85
C ASN A 388 12.55 12.48 8.76
N THR A 389 11.68 13.18 8.05
CA THR A 389 10.83 12.59 6.99
C THR A 389 11.60 12.00 5.80
N ALA A 390 12.92 12.20 5.72
CA ALA A 390 13.75 11.52 4.72
C ALA A 390 14.03 10.04 5.06
N ASP A 391 14.00 9.66 6.34
CA ASP A 391 14.27 8.29 6.78
C ASP A 391 13.23 7.73 7.76
N ASN A 392 12.32 8.57 8.26
CA ASN A 392 11.17 8.17 9.05
C ASN A 392 10.05 7.71 8.12
N ARG A 393 9.43 6.59 8.47
CA ARG A 393 8.37 5.93 7.73
C ARG A 393 7.07 6.00 8.52
N PHE A 394 6.02 6.50 7.88
CA PHE A 394 4.69 6.70 8.47
C PHE A 394 3.59 5.97 7.66
N GLU A 395 3.93 5.52 6.46
CA GLU A 395 3.01 4.91 5.49
C GLU A 395 2.72 3.42 5.77
N ILE A 396 2.74 3.00 7.03
CA ILE A 396 2.28 1.66 7.41
C ILE A 396 0.78 1.61 7.03
N GLY A 397 0.42 0.84 6.00
CA GLY A 397 -0.93 0.76 5.44
C GLY A 397 -1.08 1.16 3.96
N GLU A 398 -0.02 1.61 3.27
CA GLU A 398 -0.07 2.07 1.87
C GLU A 398 0.52 1.12 0.82
N GLN A 399 0.08 1.32 -0.43
CA GLN A 399 0.60 0.59 -1.58
C GLN A 399 2.08 0.89 -1.85
N THR A 400 2.96 -0.08 -1.59
CA THR A 400 4.42 0.15 -1.53
C THR A 400 5.22 -0.82 -2.40
N VAL A 401 6.28 -0.31 -3.03
CA VAL A 401 7.35 -1.09 -3.67
C VAL A 401 8.61 -0.97 -2.82
N ARG A 402 9.18 -2.12 -2.43
CA ARG A 402 10.43 -2.20 -1.67
C ARG A 402 11.60 -2.36 -2.63
N LEU A 403 12.51 -1.40 -2.62
CA LEU A 403 13.64 -1.27 -3.53
C LEU A 403 14.96 -1.47 -2.77
N HIS A 404 15.77 -2.41 -3.23
CA HIS A 404 17.14 -2.62 -2.78
C HIS A 404 18.10 -2.32 -3.93
N LEU A 405 19.20 -1.62 -3.63
CA LEU A 405 20.22 -1.28 -4.61
C LEU A 405 21.52 -2.03 -4.34
N LYS A 406 22.09 -2.62 -5.38
CA LYS A 406 23.40 -3.29 -5.36
C LYS A 406 24.33 -2.55 -6.30
N ILE A 407 25.44 -2.01 -5.80
CA ILE A 407 26.34 -1.14 -6.57
C ILE A 407 27.65 -1.88 -6.83
N LEU A 408 27.90 -2.23 -8.09
CA LEU A 408 29.22 -2.69 -8.56
C LEU A 408 30.01 -1.50 -9.14
N THR A 409 29.33 -0.60 -9.82
CA THR A 409 29.89 0.65 -10.36
C THR A 409 28.98 1.82 -10.03
N ASP A 410 29.55 2.94 -9.60
CA ASP A 410 28.78 4.16 -9.38
C ASP A 410 28.20 4.67 -10.71
N PRO A 411 26.88 4.93 -10.77
CA PRO A 411 26.27 5.54 -11.95
C PRO A 411 26.73 6.99 -12.12
N THR A 412 26.72 7.45 -13.38
CA THR A 412 27.03 8.84 -13.74
C THR A 412 26.03 9.81 -13.09
N VAL A 413 24.74 9.42 -13.05
CA VAL A 413 23.72 10.10 -12.26
C VAL A 413 23.70 9.49 -10.87
N GLY A 414 23.98 10.30 -9.83
CA GLY A 414 24.06 9.82 -8.46
C GLY A 414 22.81 9.06 -8.00
N VAL A 415 23.03 7.96 -7.27
CA VAL A 415 21.98 7.04 -6.82
C VAL A 415 20.81 7.74 -6.12
N ALA A 416 21.10 8.68 -5.21
CA ALA A 416 20.06 9.42 -4.50
C ALA A 416 19.17 10.25 -5.43
N THR A 417 19.70 10.72 -6.57
CA THR A 417 18.91 11.42 -7.58
C THR A 417 18.01 10.45 -8.32
N MET A 418 18.53 9.30 -8.77
CA MET A 418 17.71 8.29 -9.46
C MET A 418 16.54 7.81 -8.58
N VAL A 419 16.79 7.54 -7.30
CA VAL A 419 15.74 7.12 -6.34
C VAL A 419 14.70 8.21 -6.15
N ARG A 420 15.10 9.47 -5.94
CA ARG A 420 14.15 10.60 -5.81
C ARG A 420 13.34 10.83 -7.07
N SER A 421 13.95 10.69 -8.25
CA SER A 421 13.27 10.84 -9.54
C SER A 421 12.23 9.74 -9.74
N MET A 422 12.55 8.49 -9.39
CA MET A 422 11.58 7.38 -9.36
C MET A 422 10.45 7.63 -8.36
N GLN A 423 10.79 8.03 -7.13
CA GLN A 423 9.81 8.39 -6.09
C GLN A 423 8.84 9.44 -6.62
N ARG A 424 9.32 10.57 -7.16
CA ARG A 424 8.46 11.63 -7.71
C ARG A 424 7.41 11.13 -8.70
N VAL A 425 7.79 10.21 -9.60
CA VAL A 425 6.86 9.68 -10.62
C VAL A 425 5.86 8.70 -10.00
N TYR A 426 6.31 7.73 -9.21
CA TYR A 426 5.46 6.67 -8.68
C TYR A 426 4.53 7.18 -7.57
N GLU A 427 5.06 8.08 -6.76
CA GLU A 427 4.39 8.60 -5.59
C GLU A 427 3.32 9.62 -5.96
N ALA A 428 3.50 10.34 -7.08
CA ALA A 428 2.47 11.19 -7.68
C ALA A 428 1.21 10.39 -8.07
N VAL A 429 1.38 9.12 -8.45
CA VAL A 429 0.28 8.20 -8.76
C VAL A 429 -0.09 7.29 -7.57
N GLY A 430 0.43 7.59 -6.38
CA GLY A 430 0.08 6.93 -5.12
C GLY A 430 0.67 5.54 -4.92
N LEU A 431 1.82 5.25 -5.51
CA LEU A 431 2.62 4.07 -5.26
C LEU A 431 3.89 4.47 -4.51
N ARG A 432 4.01 4.10 -3.23
CA ARG A 432 5.18 4.39 -2.38
C ARG A 432 6.41 3.66 -2.89
N VAL A 433 7.58 4.31 -2.86
CA VAL A 433 8.87 3.63 -3.12
C VAL A 433 9.71 3.67 -1.85
N HIS A 434 9.88 2.50 -1.24
CA HIS A 434 10.73 2.31 -0.08
C HIS A 434 12.12 1.87 -0.52
N HIS A 435 13.09 2.79 -0.49
CA HIS A 435 14.50 2.42 -0.63
C HIS A 435 14.99 1.79 0.68
N VAL A 436 15.03 0.46 0.73
CA VAL A 436 15.30 -0.33 1.95
C VAL A 436 16.79 -0.40 2.25
N SER A 437 17.62 -0.63 1.24
CA SER A 437 19.07 -0.82 1.45
C SER A 437 19.88 -0.47 0.22
N THR A 438 21.14 -0.11 0.44
CA THR A 438 22.20 -0.06 -0.58
C THR A 438 23.37 -0.90 -0.12
N GLU A 439 23.86 -1.79 -1.00
CA GLU A 439 25.04 -2.61 -0.76
C GLU A 439 26.04 -2.40 -1.90
N ARG A 440 27.34 -2.35 -1.58
CA ARG A 440 28.40 -2.42 -2.60
C ARG A 440 28.83 -3.87 -2.79
N LEU A 441 28.93 -4.30 -4.04
CA LEU A 441 29.39 -5.63 -4.41
C LEU A 441 30.73 -5.55 -5.14
N ASP A 442 31.63 -6.49 -4.87
CA ASP A 442 32.90 -6.66 -5.58
C ASP A 442 32.84 -7.93 -6.42
N LEU A 443 32.30 -7.79 -7.64
CA LEU A 443 32.08 -8.88 -8.59
C LEU A 443 32.59 -8.44 -9.97
N PRO A 444 33.92 -8.33 -10.18
CA PRO A 444 34.48 -7.71 -11.38
C PRO A 444 34.09 -8.44 -12.68
N ALA A 445 33.85 -9.75 -12.61
CA ALA A 445 33.38 -10.55 -13.75
C ALA A 445 31.91 -10.29 -14.13
N LEU A 446 31.12 -9.68 -13.24
CA LEU A 446 29.70 -9.37 -13.44
C LEU A 446 29.45 -7.85 -13.50
N ASN A 447 30.47 -7.06 -13.83
CA ASN A 447 30.35 -5.61 -13.92
C ASN A 447 30.05 -5.12 -15.35
N ASP A 448 30.36 -5.93 -16.36
CA ASP A 448 29.80 -5.82 -17.70
C ASP A 448 28.93 -7.05 -17.92
N VAL A 449 27.62 -6.91 -17.80
CA VAL A 449 26.70 -8.05 -17.67
C VAL A 449 26.07 -8.40 -19.01
N ASP A 450 26.23 -9.63 -19.47
CA ASP A 450 25.42 -10.18 -20.54
C ASP A 450 23.94 -10.27 -20.10
N VAL A 451 23.07 -9.49 -20.72
CA VAL A 451 21.62 -9.48 -20.48
C VAL A 451 20.85 -10.06 -21.67
N GLY A 452 21.56 -10.60 -22.66
CA GLY A 452 20.97 -11.14 -23.88
C GLY A 452 20.05 -10.14 -24.59
N GLY A 453 18.94 -10.63 -25.16
CA GLY A 453 17.96 -9.76 -25.80
C GLY A 453 17.09 -8.92 -24.84
N CYS A 454 17.36 -8.96 -23.53
CA CYS A 454 16.53 -8.37 -22.48
C CYS A 454 15.02 -8.65 -22.64
N THR A 455 14.67 -9.90 -22.91
CA THR A 455 13.27 -10.33 -22.99
C THR A 455 12.79 -10.72 -21.61
N LEU A 456 11.75 -10.06 -21.09
CA LEU A 456 11.19 -10.34 -19.76
C LEU A 456 10.92 -11.84 -19.56
N GLY A 457 11.41 -12.39 -18.44
CA GLY A 457 11.31 -13.81 -18.09
C GLY A 457 12.37 -14.71 -18.72
N SER A 458 13.29 -14.17 -19.52
CA SER A 458 14.44 -14.88 -20.09
C SER A 458 15.74 -14.25 -19.62
N THR A 459 16.50 -14.96 -18.79
CA THR A 459 17.78 -14.50 -18.24
C THR A 459 18.98 -15.28 -18.77
N THR A 460 20.13 -14.62 -18.82
CA THR A 460 21.44 -15.24 -19.10
C THR A 460 22.03 -15.89 -17.85
N GLY A 461 23.14 -16.63 -18.02
CA GLY A 461 23.91 -17.16 -16.90
C GLY A 461 24.44 -16.06 -15.97
N GLU A 462 24.98 -14.98 -16.52
CA GLU A 462 25.50 -13.85 -15.73
C GLU A 462 24.41 -13.13 -14.95
N GLN A 463 23.21 -12.98 -15.52
CA GLN A 463 22.05 -12.45 -14.78
C GLN A 463 21.68 -13.38 -13.62
N ASN A 464 21.65 -14.70 -13.82
CA ASN A 464 21.34 -15.64 -12.74
C ASN A 464 22.38 -15.57 -11.61
N ASP A 465 23.67 -15.49 -11.94
CA ASP A 465 24.76 -15.37 -10.97
C ASP A 465 24.73 -14.03 -10.23
N LEU A 466 24.46 -12.93 -10.93
CA LEU A 466 24.33 -11.61 -10.32
C LEU A 466 23.13 -11.55 -9.37
N PHE A 467 21.98 -12.06 -9.79
CA PHE A 467 20.74 -11.99 -9.02
C PHE A 467 20.75 -12.85 -7.75
N ALA A 468 21.64 -13.84 -7.69
CA ALA A 468 21.92 -14.58 -6.46
C ALA A 468 22.47 -13.69 -5.33
N HIS A 469 23.05 -12.52 -5.64
CA HIS A 469 23.63 -11.56 -4.69
C HIS A 469 22.58 -10.56 -4.15
N ARG A 470 21.50 -11.09 -3.58
CA ARG A 470 20.34 -10.31 -3.11
C ARG A 470 20.26 -10.16 -1.59
N ASN A 471 21.39 -10.00 -0.90
CA ASN A 471 21.43 -9.89 0.56
C ASN A 471 20.43 -8.86 1.09
N ASN A 472 19.75 -9.16 2.20
CA ASN A 472 18.72 -8.31 2.82
C ASN A 472 17.42 -8.11 2.01
N ALA A 473 17.28 -8.70 0.81
CA ALA A 473 16.07 -8.62 -0.01
C ALA A 473 15.38 -9.98 -0.09
N TRP A 474 14.09 -10.05 0.23
CA TRP A 474 13.36 -11.30 0.39
C TRP A 474 11.99 -11.28 -0.27
N GLY A 475 11.58 -12.43 -0.83
CA GLY A 475 10.31 -12.57 -1.53
C GLY A 475 10.14 -11.57 -2.67
N THR A 476 9.16 -10.68 -2.54
CA THR A 476 8.75 -9.67 -3.53
C THR A 476 9.62 -8.40 -3.57
N ASP A 477 10.65 -8.29 -2.73
CA ASP A 477 11.56 -7.13 -2.75
C ASP A 477 12.25 -7.01 -4.13
N VAL A 478 12.16 -5.83 -4.73
CA VAL A 478 12.76 -5.50 -6.02
C VAL A 478 14.24 -5.15 -5.81
N VAL A 479 15.13 -5.85 -6.51
CA VAL A 479 16.58 -5.62 -6.42
C VAL A 479 17.12 -5.05 -7.73
N VAL A 480 17.76 -3.88 -7.67
CA VAL A 480 18.39 -3.26 -8.84
C VAL A 480 19.90 -3.27 -8.71
N TYR A 481 20.58 -3.79 -9.72
CA TYR A 481 22.03 -3.89 -9.81
C TYR A 481 22.60 -2.78 -10.69
N LEU A 482 23.38 -1.88 -10.10
CA LEU A 482 24.10 -0.81 -10.80
C LEU A 482 25.46 -1.32 -11.25
N VAL A 483 25.61 -1.51 -12.56
CA VAL A 483 26.78 -2.13 -13.20
C VAL A 483 27.47 -1.14 -14.13
N ARG A 484 28.69 -1.44 -14.57
CA ARG A 484 29.41 -0.58 -15.53
C ARG A 484 28.70 -0.58 -16.89
N SER A 485 28.39 -1.76 -17.43
CA SER A 485 27.70 -1.87 -18.71
C SER A 485 26.86 -3.13 -18.83
N THR A 486 26.02 -3.19 -19.86
CA THR A 486 25.29 -4.39 -20.27
C THR A 486 25.78 -4.83 -21.65
N VAL A 487 25.65 -6.12 -21.95
CA VAL A 487 25.95 -6.73 -23.24
C VAL A 487 24.70 -7.47 -23.72
N PRO A 488 24.12 -7.13 -24.89
CA PRO A 488 24.32 -5.92 -25.70
C PRO A 488 24.10 -4.63 -24.90
N VAL A 489 24.55 -3.50 -25.46
CA VAL A 489 24.56 -2.21 -24.78
C VAL A 489 23.13 -1.65 -24.63
N TYR A 490 22.63 -1.69 -23.41
CA TYR A 490 21.39 -1.06 -22.95
C TYR A 490 21.64 -0.17 -21.72
N ASN A 491 20.76 0.82 -21.50
CA ASN A 491 20.78 1.61 -20.27
C ASN A 491 20.29 0.81 -19.05
N GLY A 492 19.44 -0.18 -19.28
CA GLY A 492 18.96 -1.10 -18.28
C GLY A 492 18.33 -2.35 -18.88
N CYS A 493 18.08 -3.32 -18.03
CA CYS A 493 17.34 -4.52 -18.36
C CYS A 493 16.58 -5.07 -17.16
N ALA A 494 15.25 -5.09 -17.26
CA ALA A 494 14.35 -5.62 -16.24
C ALA A 494 14.10 -7.14 -16.32
N SER A 495 14.76 -7.88 -17.22
CA SER A 495 14.66 -9.34 -17.21
C SER A 495 15.36 -9.93 -15.98
N HIS A 496 14.67 -10.82 -15.29
CA HIS A 496 15.10 -11.37 -14.00
C HIS A 496 14.64 -12.82 -13.80
N PRO A 497 15.34 -13.61 -12.96
CA PRO A 497 14.96 -14.99 -12.68
C PRO A 497 13.62 -15.07 -11.93
N ALA A 498 12.88 -16.16 -12.12
CA ALA A 498 11.60 -16.37 -11.42
C ALA A 498 11.76 -16.28 -9.90
N GLY A 499 10.86 -15.54 -9.25
CA GLY A 499 10.92 -15.30 -7.80
C GLY A 499 12.00 -14.31 -7.35
N GLN A 500 12.72 -13.67 -8.29
CA GLN A 500 13.76 -12.71 -8.00
C GLN A 500 13.53 -11.38 -8.72
N PRO A 501 12.44 -10.64 -8.41
CA PRO A 501 12.10 -9.40 -9.11
C PRO A 501 13.23 -8.38 -9.02
N GLY A 502 13.60 -7.79 -10.16
CA GLY A 502 14.73 -6.88 -10.21
C GLY A 502 15.13 -6.46 -11.62
N ALA A 503 16.17 -5.63 -11.69
CA ALA A 503 16.71 -5.13 -12.94
C ALA A 503 18.22 -4.89 -12.85
N VAL A 504 18.88 -4.86 -14.01
CA VAL A 504 20.26 -4.38 -14.17
C VAL A 504 20.19 -2.97 -14.76
N VAL A 505 20.95 -2.02 -14.24
CA VAL A 505 21.02 -0.64 -14.75
C VAL A 505 22.49 -0.26 -14.96
N ALA A 506 22.83 0.12 -16.19
CA ALA A 506 24.20 0.47 -16.56
C ALA A 506 24.60 1.85 -16.02
N SER A 507 25.88 2.10 -15.81
CA SER A 507 26.37 3.35 -15.21
C SER A 507 26.13 4.59 -16.08
N ILE A 508 25.85 4.40 -17.37
CA ILE A 508 25.49 5.45 -18.34
C ILE A 508 24.01 5.85 -18.29
N ALA A 509 23.21 5.15 -17.48
CA ALA A 509 21.77 5.38 -17.36
C ALA A 509 21.42 6.82 -16.95
N THR A 510 20.22 7.25 -17.36
CA THR A 510 19.69 8.58 -17.02
C THR A 510 19.01 8.56 -15.65
N GLU A 511 18.63 9.73 -15.14
CA GLU A 511 17.91 9.82 -13.85
C GLU A 511 16.59 9.04 -13.82
N TRP A 512 15.97 8.80 -14.99
CA TRP A 512 14.68 8.13 -15.13
C TRP A 512 14.79 6.62 -15.36
N THR A 513 15.96 6.12 -15.74
CA THR A 513 16.15 4.70 -16.10
C THR A 513 15.85 3.76 -14.94
N LEU A 514 16.21 4.12 -13.70
CA LEU A 514 15.86 3.30 -12.52
C LEU A 514 14.34 3.10 -12.41
N GLY A 515 13.58 4.19 -12.50
CA GLY A 515 12.12 4.13 -12.45
C GLY A 515 11.51 3.41 -13.65
N HIS A 516 12.12 3.55 -14.84
CA HIS A 516 11.70 2.86 -16.05
C HIS A 516 11.85 1.33 -15.93
N GLU A 517 13.03 0.84 -15.53
CA GLU A 517 13.27 -0.59 -15.38
C GLU A 517 12.40 -1.20 -14.28
N VAL A 518 12.23 -0.51 -13.14
CA VAL A 518 11.29 -0.98 -12.12
C VAL A 518 9.85 -0.97 -12.65
N GLY A 519 9.52 -0.09 -13.60
CA GLY A 519 8.21 -0.06 -14.26
C GLY A 519 7.94 -1.36 -15.01
N HIS A 520 8.94 -1.86 -15.75
CA HIS A 520 8.89 -3.19 -16.37
C HIS A 520 8.76 -4.32 -15.35
N VAL A 521 9.48 -4.26 -14.24
CA VAL A 521 9.37 -5.25 -13.15
C VAL A 521 7.94 -5.28 -12.59
N LEU A 522 7.26 -4.14 -12.56
CA LEU A 522 5.86 -4.00 -12.14
C LEU A 522 4.84 -4.29 -13.26
N GLY A 523 5.29 -4.73 -14.44
CA GLY A 523 4.44 -5.19 -15.54
C GLY A 523 4.20 -4.19 -16.67
N LEU A 524 4.81 -3.00 -16.63
CA LEU A 524 4.67 -2.02 -17.70
C LEU A 524 5.38 -2.43 -18.99
N ARG A 525 4.93 -1.88 -20.12
CA ARG A 525 5.51 -2.10 -21.45
C ARG A 525 5.91 -0.77 -22.06
N HIS A 526 6.84 -0.83 -23.01
CA HIS A 526 7.26 0.34 -23.76
C HIS A 526 6.09 0.99 -24.50
N VAL A 527 6.16 2.32 -24.62
CA VAL A 527 5.25 3.15 -25.41
C VAL A 527 6.04 4.10 -26.31
N ASP A 528 5.45 4.54 -27.41
CA ASP A 528 6.07 5.53 -28.31
C ASP A 528 5.63 6.96 -27.92
N ASP A 529 6.07 7.41 -26.74
CA ASP A 529 5.74 8.75 -26.21
C ASP A 529 6.80 9.23 -25.21
N ASN A 530 7.50 10.32 -25.57
CA ASN A 530 8.58 10.90 -24.77
C ASN A 530 8.12 11.73 -23.55
N ASN A 531 6.82 11.94 -23.37
CA ASN A 531 6.33 12.51 -22.12
C ASN A 531 6.12 11.45 -21.04
N ARG A 532 6.12 10.15 -21.40
CA ARG A 532 5.80 9.05 -20.50
C ARG A 532 7.06 8.34 -20.01
N LEU A 533 7.00 7.82 -18.78
CA LEU A 533 8.13 7.13 -18.16
C LEU A 533 8.59 5.94 -19.00
N MET A 534 7.65 5.19 -19.57
CA MET A 534 7.90 3.97 -20.32
C MET A 534 8.23 4.20 -21.80
N THR A 535 8.78 5.37 -22.17
CA THR A 535 9.18 5.65 -23.55
C THR A 535 10.16 4.59 -24.08
N GLY A 536 9.80 3.94 -25.19
CA GLY A 536 10.65 3.00 -25.93
C GLY A 536 11.73 3.70 -26.77
N ASN A 537 11.69 5.03 -26.86
CA ASN A 537 12.68 5.83 -27.56
C ASN A 537 13.92 6.13 -26.71
N GLY A 538 13.97 5.62 -25.48
CA GLY A 538 15.06 5.81 -24.53
C GLY A 538 14.83 6.96 -23.56
N THR A 539 15.14 6.72 -22.28
CA THR A 539 14.87 7.65 -21.17
C THR A 539 15.67 8.96 -21.22
N SER A 540 16.66 9.09 -22.11
CA SER A 540 17.35 10.35 -22.39
C SER A 540 16.51 11.32 -23.22
N ASN A 541 15.47 10.82 -23.89
CA ASN A 541 14.60 11.61 -24.75
C ASN A 541 13.33 12.10 -24.03
N ILE A 542 13.23 11.92 -22.71
CA ILE A 542 12.08 12.40 -21.93
C ILE A 542 11.99 13.93 -22.02
N THR A 543 10.83 14.43 -22.47
CA THR A 543 10.59 15.85 -22.74
C THR A 543 9.78 16.56 -21.67
N ASN A 544 9.04 15.82 -20.86
CA ASN A 544 8.21 16.33 -19.77
C ASN A 544 8.70 15.78 -18.41
N PRO A 545 9.72 16.36 -17.77
CA PRO A 545 10.14 15.93 -16.44
C PRO A 545 9.32 16.61 -15.31
N PRO A 546 8.81 15.87 -14.32
CA PRO A 546 8.84 14.42 -14.21
C PRO A 546 7.91 13.76 -15.25
N PRO A 547 8.31 12.62 -15.85
CA PRO A 547 7.53 11.95 -16.87
C PRO A 547 6.21 11.38 -16.32
N ASP A 548 5.23 11.27 -17.20
CA ASP A 548 3.88 10.84 -16.88
C ASP A 548 3.74 9.31 -16.77
N LEU A 549 2.81 8.88 -15.93
CA LEU A 549 2.21 7.54 -15.92
C LEU A 549 0.71 7.70 -16.11
N ILE A 550 0.12 7.06 -17.12
CA ILE A 550 -1.33 7.15 -17.37
C ILE A 550 -2.09 6.09 -16.56
N SER A 551 -3.41 6.23 -16.41
CA SER A 551 -4.25 5.28 -15.65
C SER A 551 -3.94 3.83 -15.96
N THR A 552 -3.86 3.41 -17.22
CA THR A 552 -3.64 1.99 -17.54
C THR A 552 -2.28 1.47 -17.06
N GLU A 553 -1.25 2.31 -17.02
CA GLU A 553 0.04 1.97 -16.43
C GLU A 553 -0.05 1.94 -14.91
N VAL A 554 -0.61 2.99 -14.30
CA VAL A 554 -0.82 3.05 -12.84
C VAL A 554 -1.58 1.82 -12.36
N ASN A 555 -2.67 1.48 -13.06
CA ASN A 555 -3.51 0.32 -12.85
C ASN A 555 -2.72 -0.99 -12.94
N THR A 556 -1.83 -1.12 -13.93
CA THR A 556 -0.94 -2.28 -14.08
C THR A 556 0.06 -2.39 -12.93
N MET A 557 0.67 -1.27 -12.54
CA MET A 557 1.61 -1.27 -11.42
C MET A 557 0.91 -1.62 -10.11
N ARG A 558 -0.27 -1.04 -9.86
CA ARG A 558 -1.08 -1.31 -8.66
C ARG A 558 -1.63 -2.73 -8.63
N ALA A 559 -1.82 -3.33 -9.81
CA ALA A 559 -2.19 -4.72 -9.97
C ALA A 559 -1.04 -5.70 -9.70
N SER A 560 0.20 -5.23 -9.66
CA SER A 560 1.37 -6.09 -9.47
C SER A 560 1.41 -6.64 -8.06
N THR A 561 1.70 -7.94 -7.94
CA THR A 561 1.95 -8.62 -6.65
C THR A 561 3.22 -8.15 -5.94
N LEU A 562 4.03 -7.33 -6.62
CA LEU A 562 5.23 -6.69 -6.06
C LEU A 562 4.92 -5.35 -5.40
N SER A 563 3.72 -4.82 -5.62
CA SER A 563 3.17 -3.69 -4.89
C SER A 563 2.10 -4.18 -3.92
N PHE A 564 2.21 -3.85 -2.66
CA PHE A 564 1.28 -4.33 -1.63
C PHE A 564 0.64 -3.13 -0.97
N ALA A 565 -0.70 -3.08 -0.93
CA ALA A 565 -1.38 -2.29 0.09
C ALA A 565 -0.98 -2.91 1.42
N THR A 566 -0.32 -2.13 2.29
CA THR A 566 -0.07 -2.61 3.65
C THR A 566 -1.36 -2.62 4.44
#